data_AF-A0A7S3M3F9-F1
#
_entry.id   AF-A0A7S3M3F9-F1
#
_cell.length_a   1.000
_cell.length_b   1.000
_cell.length_c   1.000
_cell.angle_alpha   90.00
_cell.angle_beta   90.00
_cell.angle_gamma   90.00
#
_symmetry.space_group_name_H-M   'P 1'
#
loop_
_entity.id
_entity.type
_entity.pdbx_description
1 polymer ?
#
loop_
_entity_poly.entity_id
_entity_poly.type
_entity_poly.pdbx_seq_one_letter_code
_entity_poly.pdbx_strand_id
1 'polypeptide(L)'
;RHFVKPGGIVKVSSNAGAVGVRYSYIVGSAIENEFLHTETMPFLEWHLHRYGRSYGDKRDVYKRPDAKNNQSYNAQNANSDMVYCFCYSPTGNTLPKQSIRMPPSMQTLINCKDGPFKNMGPGPARENMAKQLHARVRSVVR
;
A
#
# COMPACT_ATOMS: atom_id res chain seq x y z
N ARG A 1 -9.69 14.18 -7.68
CA ARG A 1 -10.67 14.89 -6.81
C ARG A 1 -12.10 14.36 -6.93
N HIS A 2 -12.54 13.81 -8.06
CA HIS A 2 -13.94 13.36 -8.26
C HIS A 2 -14.37 12.09 -7.50
N PHE A 3 -13.49 11.43 -6.74
CA PHE A 3 -13.74 10.09 -6.24
C PHE A 3 -14.13 10.02 -4.75
N VAL A 4 -13.83 11.05 -3.96
CA VAL A 4 -14.11 11.07 -2.51
C VAL A 4 -14.69 12.42 -2.13
N LYS A 5 -15.82 12.42 -1.41
CA LYS A 5 -16.45 13.65 -0.90
C LYS A 5 -15.62 14.22 0.27
N PRO A 6 -15.58 15.55 0.48
CA PRO A 6 -14.98 16.13 1.69
C PRO A 6 -15.52 15.46 2.96
N GLY A 7 -14.65 15.13 3.91
CA GLY A 7 -14.99 14.35 5.10
C GLY A 7 -15.13 12.83 4.86
N GLY A 8 -14.97 12.37 3.63
CA GLY A 8 -15.01 10.96 3.28
C GLY A 8 -13.84 10.20 3.90
N ILE A 9 -14.15 9.04 4.48
CA ILE A 9 -13.17 8.16 5.12
C ILE A 9 -12.72 7.10 4.13
N VAL A 10 -11.40 6.99 3.95
CA VAL A 10 -10.75 5.94 3.17
C VAL A 10 -9.99 5.04 4.13
N LYS A 11 -10.25 3.73 4.04
CA LYS A 11 -9.58 2.72 4.85
C LYS A 11 -8.71 1.86 3.95
N VAL A 12 -7.44 1.73 4.31
CA VAL A 12 -6.45 0.95 3.58
C VAL A 12 -5.96 -0.16 4.51
N SER A 13 -6.28 -1.41 4.19
CA SER A 13 -5.76 -2.56 4.93
C SER A 13 -4.47 -3.07 4.28
N SER A 14 -3.46 -3.39 5.09
CA SER A 14 -2.35 -4.21 4.60
C SER A 14 -2.83 -5.64 4.30
N ASN A 15 -2.03 -6.37 3.52
CA ASN A 15 -2.15 -7.81 3.36
C ASN A 15 -0.76 -8.40 3.14
N ALA A 16 -0.58 -9.69 3.43
CA ALA A 16 0.69 -10.41 3.28
C ALA A 16 1.19 -10.51 1.82
N GLY A 17 0.30 -10.26 0.85
CA GLY A 17 0.63 -10.17 -0.58
C GLY A 17 1.23 -8.83 -0.99
N ALA A 18 1.00 -7.76 -0.23
CA ALA A 18 1.47 -6.43 -0.54
C ALA A 18 2.98 -6.33 -0.28
N VAL A 19 3.74 -6.05 -1.33
CA VAL A 19 5.20 -5.89 -1.25
C VAL A 19 5.64 -4.54 -1.78
N GLY A 20 6.72 -4.01 -1.20
CA GLY A 20 7.37 -2.80 -1.71
C GLY A 20 6.72 -1.47 -1.31
N VAL A 21 5.71 -1.48 -0.44
CA VAL A 21 5.06 -0.26 0.07
C VAL A 21 5.35 -0.13 1.56
N ARG A 22 6.00 0.96 1.96
CA ARG A 22 6.26 1.29 3.36
C ARG A 22 5.08 2.06 3.93
N TYR A 23 4.79 1.90 5.23
CA TYR A 23 3.77 2.70 5.92
C TYR A 23 3.98 4.21 5.72
N SER A 24 5.22 4.70 5.87
CA SER A 24 5.54 6.11 5.65
C SER A 24 5.22 6.60 4.24
N TYR A 25 5.26 5.71 3.24
CA TYR A 25 4.87 6.05 1.87
C TYR A 25 3.36 6.12 1.73
N ILE A 26 2.61 5.25 2.41
CA ILE A 26 1.15 5.31 2.45
C ILE A 26 0.71 6.65 3.06
N VAL A 27 1.26 7.01 4.22
CA VAL A 27 0.92 8.27 4.91
C VAL A 27 1.38 9.48 4.10
N GLY A 28 2.62 9.47 3.60
CA GLY A 28 3.13 10.58 2.79
C GLY A 28 2.29 10.81 1.54
N SER A 29 1.95 9.73 0.82
CA SER A 29 1.06 9.83 -0.34
C SER A 29 -0.35 10.27 0.03
N ALA A 30 -0.89 9.85 1.19
CA ALA A 30 -2.17 10.34 1.68
C ALA A 30 -2.14 11.86 1.93
N ILE A 31 -1.11 12.36 2.62
CA ILE A 31 -0.93 13.80 2.89
C ILE A 31 -0.79 14.60 1.58
N GLU A 32 0.03 14.11 0.64
CA GLU A 32 0.15 14.70 -0.72
C GLU A 32 -1.19 14.76 -1.48
N ASN A 33 -2.16 13.95 -1.07
CA ASN A 33 -3.50 13.86 -1.63
C ASN A 33 -4.57 14.56 -0.78
N GLU A 34 -4.19 15.39 0.20
CA GLU A 34 -5.10 16.08 1.13
C GLU A 34 -5.91 15.12 2.01
N PHE A 35 -5.34 13.95 2.32
CA PHE A 35 -5.87 13.06 3.31
C PHE A 35 -5.13 13.22 4.63
N LEU A 36 -5.90 13.32 5.71
CA LEU A 36 -5.39 13.32 7.07
C LEU A 36 -5.44 11.91 7.61
N HIS A 37 -4.31 11.40 8.11
CA HIS A 37 -4.29 10.14 8.83
C HIS A 37 -5.00 10.31 10.18
N THR A 38 -6.05 9.54 10.41
CA THR A 38 -6.88 9.66 11.61
C THR A 38 -6.52 8.61 12.65
N GLU A 39 -6.35 7.36 12.23
CA GLU A 39 -6.15 6.22 13.12
C GLU A 39 -5.46 5.07 12.38
N THR A 40 -4.64 4.32 13.11
CA THR A 40 -4.13 3.01 12.71
C THR A 40 -4.58 2.00 13.76
N MET A 41 -5.28 0.94 13.33
CA MET A 41 -5.78 -0.10 14.24
C MET A 41 -5.38 -1.50 13.76
N PRO A 42 -5.23 -2.48 14.68
CA PRO A 42 -5.10 -3.88 14.33
C PRO A 42 -6.27 -4.36 13.47
N PHE A 43 -6.01 -5.25 12.51
CA PHE A 43 -7.06 -5.74 11.60
C PHE A 43 -8.22 -6.44 12.34
N LEU A 44 -7.95 -7.10 13.46
CA LEU A 44 -8.96 -7.78 14.29
C LEU A 44 -9.96 -6.84 14.97
N GLU A 45 -9.56 -5.61 15.25
CA GLU A 45 -10.46 -4.60 15.85
C GLU A 45 -11.46 -4.07 14.82
N TRP A 46 -11.18 -4.28 13.53
CA TRP A 46 -12.01 -3.80 12.44
C TRP A 46 -12.97 -4.87 11.91
N HIS A 47 -14.27 -4.61 12.03
CA HIS A 47 -15.32 -5.52 11.56
C HIS A 47 -15.84 -5.08 10.18
N LEU A 48 -15.52 -5.85 9.13
CA LEU A 48 -16.00 -5.63 7.77
C LEU A 48 -17.40 -6.22 7.55
N HIS A 49 -18.45 -5.43 7.76
CA HIS A 49 -19.79 -5.80 7.29
C HIS A 49 -20.16 -5.06 5.99
N ARG A 50 -20.36 -5.82 4.91
CA ARG A 50 -21.06 -5.39 3.67
C ARG A 50 -20.53 -4.13 2.95
N TYR A 51 -19.23 -3.83 3.02
CA TYR A 51 -18.65 -2.73 2.26
C TYR A 51 -18.24 -3.16 0.84
N GLY A 52 -18.59 -2.34 -0.17
CA GLY A 52 -18.03 -2.45 -1.51
C GLY A 52 -16.56 -2.05 -1.51
N ARG A 53 -15.66 -2.97 -1.84
CA ARG A 53 -14.21 -2.72 -1.88
C ARG A 53 -13.81 -2.12 -3.24
N SER A 54 -13.24 -0.92 -3.23
CA SER A 54 -12.62 -0.31 -4.41
C SER A 54 -11.14 -0.68 -4.49
N TYR A 55 -10.73 -1.34 -5.56
CA TYR A 55 -9.32 -1.65 -5.82
C TYR A 55 -8.63 -0.41 -6.42
N GLY A 56 -7.54 0.02 -5.78
CA GLY A 56 -6.90 1.32 -5.97
C GLY A 56 -6.22 1.57 -7.31
N ASP A 57 -6.33 0.67 -8.28
CA ASP A 57 -5.79 0.85 -9.63
C ASP A 57 -6.74 0.26 -10.69
N LYS A 58 -6.91 0.97 -11.83
CA LYS A 58 -7.61 0.42 -13.01
C LYS A 58 -6.88 -0.79 -13.58
N ARG A 59 -5.57 -0.89 -13.38
CA ARG A 59 -4.77 -2.07 -13.73
C ARG A 59 -5.16 -3.27 -12.88
N ASP A 60 -5.60 -3.09 -11.65
CA ASP A 60 -6.06 -4.21 -10.81
C ASP A 60 -7.52 -4.64 -11.09
N VAL A 61 -8.12 -4.16 -12.18
CA VAL A 61 -9.47 -4.59 -12.63
C VAL A 61 -9.56 -6.11 -12.78
N TYR A 62 -8.52 -6.77 -13.31
CA TYR A 62 -8.50 -8.22 -13.50
C TYR A 62 -8.19 -9.01 -12.21
N LYS A 63 -7.84 -8.32 -11.11
CA LYS A 63 -7.57 -8.92 -9.78
C LYS A 63 -8.73 -8.73 -8.80
N ARG A 64 -9.86 -8.17 -9.27
CA ARG A 64 -11.09 -8.00 -8.49
C ARG A 64 -11.61 -9.37 -8.02
N PRO A 65 -12.26 -9.46 -6.86
CA PRO A 65 -12.50 -10.70 -6.12
C PRO A 65 -13.42 -11.68 -6.85
N ASP A 66 -14.13 -11.21 -7.87
CA ASP A 66 -14.91 -12.00 -8.82
C ASP A 66 -14.03 -12.82 -9.79
N ALA A 67 -12.72 -12.56 -9.85
CA ALA A 67 -11.86 -13.00 -10.95
C ALA A 67 -11.26 -14.41 -10.85
N LYS A 68 -11.45 -15.19 -9.76
CA LYS A 68 -11.51 -16.68 -9.79
C LYS A 68 -11.47 -17.41 -8.46
N ASN A 69 -11.01 -16.85 -7.32
CA ASN A 69 -10.82 -17.66 -6.10
C ASN A 69 -10.67 -16.90 -4.76
N ASN A 70 -11.07 -15.62 -4.66
CA ASN A 70 -11.00 -14.87 -3.40
C ASN A 70 -9.60 -14.80 -2.72
N GLN A 71 -8.51 -15.09 -3.44
CA GLN A 71 -7.18 -15.23 -2.83
C GLN A 71 -6.62 -13.97 -2.18
N SER A 72 -7.13 -12.79 -2.55
CA SER A 72 -6.79 -11.53 -1.89
C SER A 72 -7.35 -11.41 -0.47
N TYR A 73 -8.44 -12.11 -0.13
CA TYR A 73 -8.93 -12.25 1.25
C TYR A 73 -8.06 -13.20 2.07
N ASN A 74 -7.62 -14.31 1.46
CA ASN A 74 -6.73 -15.27 2.12
C ASN A 74 -5.31 -14.72 2.36
N ALA A 75 -4.95 -13.64 1.68
CA ALA A 75 -3.70 -12.93 1.92
C ALA A 75 -3.79 -11.98 3.13
N GLN A 76 -4.96 -11.77 3.73
CA GLN A 76 -5.09 -10.99 4.95
C GLN A 76 -4.76 -11.87 6.16
N ASN A 77 -3.74 -11.49 6.92
CA ASN A 77 -3.36 -12.12 8.17
C ASN A 77 -3.76 -11.21 9.33
N ALA A 78 -4.82 -11.60 10.03
CA ALA A 78 -5.43 -10.80 11.08
C ALA A 78 -4.47 -10.42 12.23
N ASN A 79 -3.44 -11.23 12.49
CA ASN A 79 -2.48 -10.99 13.57
C ASN A 79 -1.36 -10.00 13.21
N SER A 80 -1.12 -9.77 11.92
CA SER A 80 -0.02 -8.92 11.46
C SER A 80 -0.48 -7.73 10.62
N ASP A 81 -1.70 -7.78 10.09
CA ASP A 81 -2.24 -6.71 9.26
C ASP A 81 -2.80 -5.57 10.09
N MET A 82 -2.69 -4.38 9.51
CA MET A 82 -3.16 -3.14 10.08
C MET A 82 -4.16 -2.48 9.13
N VAL A 83 -5.09 -1.72 9.69
CA VAL A 83 -6.00 -0.85 8.95
C VAL A 83 -5.59 0.59 9.20
N TYR A 84 -5.27 1.29 8.12
CA TYR A 84 -4.95 2.71 8.12
C TYR A 84 -6.17 3.49 7.67
N CYS A 85 -6.62 4.42 8.50
CA CYS A 85 -7.78 5.26 8.20
C CYS A 85 -7.33 6.68 7.88
N PHE A 86 -7.96 7.22 6.84
CA PHE A 86 -7.67 8.53 6.31
C PHE A 86 -8.97 9.29 6.10
N CYS A 87 -9.01 10.56 6.51
CA CYS A 87 -10.11 11.46 6.22
C CYS A 87 -9.72 12.44 5.12
N TYR A 88 -10.54 12.52 4.06
CA TYR A 88 -10.32 13.48 3.00
C TYR A 88 -10.66 14.89 3.47
N SER A 89 -9.66 15.76 3.54
CA SER A 89 -9.79 17.15 3.99
C SER A 89 -9.23 18.09 2.92
N PRO A 90 -10.00 18.37 1.86
CA PRO A 90 -9.54 19.21 0.76
C PRO A 90 -9.25 20.63 1.23
N THR A 91 -8.11 21.17 0.84
CA THR A 91 -7.69 22.54 1.17
C THR A 91 -8.26 23.58 0.21
N GLY A 92 -8.84 23.15 -0.92
CA GLY A 92 -9.32 24.02 -1.99
C GLY A 92 -8.22 24.51 -2.95
N ASN A 93 -6.94 24.33 -2.60
CA ASN A 93 -5.81 24.73 -3.45
C ASN A 93 -5.70 23.88 -4.71
N THR A 94 -5.03 24.36 -5.75
CA THR A 94 -4.68 23.51 -6.91
C THR A 94 -3.46 22.67 -6.56
N LEU A 95 -3.64 21.34 -6.47
CA LEU A 95 -2.51 20.43 -6.24
C LEU A 95 -1.66 20.26 -7.50
N PRO A 96 -0.34 20.04 -7.36
CA PRO A 96 0.49 19.66 -8.49
C PRO A 96 0.04 18.32 -9.09
N LYS A 97 0.33 18.12 -10.37
CA LYS A 97 0.07 16.83 -11.04
C LYS A 97 0.80 15.73 -10.28
N GLN A 98 0.06 14.73 -9.81
CA GLN A 98 0.64 13.61 -9.09
C GLN A 98 1.60 12.85 -10.00
N SER A 99 2.84 12.70 -9.53
CA SER A 99 3.81 11.83 -10.17
C SER A 99 3.45 10.38 -9.83
N ILE A 100 3.27 9.57 -10.87
CA ILE A 100 3.12 8.13 -10.68
C ILE A 100 4.47 7.62 -10.16
N ARG A 101 4.50 7.18 -8.90
CA ARG A 101 5.71 6.58 -8.32
C ARG A 101 5.87 5.17 -8.91
N MET A 102 6.88 5.03 -9.75
CA MET A 102 7.25 3.73 -10.28
C MET A 102 7.75 2.82 -9.16
N PRO A 103 7.57 1.48 -9.30
CA PRO A 103 8.13 0.54 -8.34
C PRO A 103 9.63 0.78 -8.15
N PRO A 104 10.15 0.57 -6.94
CA PRO A 104 11.55 0.86 -6.63
C PRO A 104 12.48 0.03 -7.50
N SER A 105 13.53 0.69 -8.02
CA SER A 105 14.58 0.00 -8.76
C SER A 105 15.35 -0.98 -7.85
N MET A 106 16.03 -1.94 -8.46
CA MET A 106 16.94 -2.84 -7.76
C MET A 106 17.98 -2.07 -6.92
N GLN A 107 18.56 -1.00 -7.46
CA GLN A 107 19.54 -0.16 -6.75
C GLN A 107 18.92 0.55 -5.54
N THR A 108 17.67 1.02 -5.70
CA THR A 108 16.90 1.65 -4.62
C THR A 108 16.64 0.66 -3.47
N LEU A 109 16.36 -0.60 -3.80
CA LEU A 109 16.17 -1.66 -2.81
C LEU A 109 17.48 -2.05 -2.11
N ILE A 110 18.61 -2.11 -2.83
CA ILE A 110 19.93 -2.38 -2.23
C ILE A 110 20.31 -1.26 -1.25
N ASN A 111 20.06 0.00 -1.59
CA ASN A 111 20.42 1.15 -0.74
C ASN A 111 19.43 1.43 0.40
N CYS A 112 18.37 0.62 0.52
CA CYS A 112 17.31 0.77 1.51
C CYS A 112 17.79 0.57 2.95
N LYS A 113 17.90 1.62 3.77
CA LYS A 113 18.39 1.52 5.15
C LYS A 113 17.36 1.03 6.18
N ASP A 114 16.13 0.75 5.76
CA ASP A 114 15.02 0.42 6.67
C ASP A 114 14.39 -0.95 6.37
N GLY A 115 13.46 -1.35 7.24
CA GLY A 115 12.67 -2.58 7.09
C GLY A 115 13.53 -3.84 7.19
N PRO A 116 13.34 -4.84 6.32
CA PRO A 116 14.10 -6.09 6.39
C PRO A 116 15.61 -5.89 6.15
N PHE A 117 16.01 -4.72 5.64
CA PHE A 117 17.39 -4.34 5.39
C PHE A 117 18.03 -3.52 6.52
N LYS A 118 17.28 -3.16 7.57
CA LYS A 118 17.74 -2.25 8.65
C LYS A 118 18.97 -2.78 9.38
N ASN A 119 19.02 -4.09 9.60
CA ASN A 119 20.11 -4.77 10.31
C ASN A 119 21.04 -5.54 9.36
N MET A 120 20.89 -5.35 8.04
CA MET A 120 21.73 -6.03 7.05
C MET A 120 22.88 -5.12 6.63
N GLY A 121 24.12 -5.54 6.90
CA GLY A 121 25.30 -4.89 6.35
C GLY A 121 25.36 -4.95 4.81
N PRO A 122 26.20 -4.13 4.16
CA PRO A 122 26.48 -4.27 2.74
C PRO A 122 27.10 -5.65 2.46
N GLY A 123 26.51 -6.41 1.53
CA GLY A 123 26.99 -7.76 1.21
C GLY A 123 26.03 -8.60 0.36
N PRO A 124 26.44 -9.83 0.00
CA PRO A 124 25.70 -10.69 -0.93
C PRO A 124 24.32 -11.12 -0.42
N ALA A 125 24.13 -11.22 0.89
CA ALA A 125 22.82 -11.52 1.50
C ALA A 125 21.79 -10.42 1.21
N ARG A 126 22.22 -9.15 1.29
CA ARG A 126 21.39 -7.97 1.03
C ARG A 126 21.02 -7.88 -0.46
N GLU A 127 21.97 -8.15 -1.34
CA GLU A 127 21.71 -8.21 -2.78
C GLU A 127 20.73 -9.31 -3.15
N ASN A 128 20.87 -10.51 -2.57
CA ASN A 128 19.96 -11.63 -2.83
C ASN A 128 18.53 -11.34 -2.35
N MET A 129 18.37 -10.75 -1.17
CA MET A 129 17.06 -10.32 -0.67
C MET A 129 16.45 -9.21 -1.54
N ALA A 130 17.26 -8.23 -1.97
CA ALA A 130 16.81 -7.20 -2.90
C ALA A 130 16.37 -7.81 -4.25
N LYS A 131 17.06 -8.85 -4.76
CA LYS A 131 16.70 -9.54 -6.01
C LYS A 131 15.36 -10.24 -5.86
N GLN A 132 15.15 -10.95 -4.76
CA GLN A 132 13.89 -11.62 -4.46
C GLN A 132 12.72 -10.63 -4.35
N LEU A 133 12.91 -9.52 -3.63
CA LEU A 133 11.90 -8.47 -3.49
C LEU A 133 11.60 -7.78 -4.83
N HIS A 134 12.62 -7.44 -5.61
CA HIS A 134 12.47 -6.82 -6.92
C HIS A 134 11.72 -7.73 -7.91
N ALA A 135 12.03 -9.03 -7.91
CA ALA A 135 11.31 -10.02 -8.71
C ALA A 135 9.83 -10.10 -8.29
N ARG A 136 9.55 -10.11 -6.99
CA ARG A 136 8.18 -10.14 -6.45
C ARG A 136 7.40 -8.87 -6.84
N VAL A 137 8.00 -7.69 -6.72
CA VAL A 137 7.38 -6.43 -7.17
C VAL A 137 7.10 -6.45 -8.68
N ARG A 138 8.05 -6.90 -9.51
CA ARG A 138 7.85 -7.03 -10.96
C ARG A 138 6.73 -8.02 -11.33
N SER A 139 6.58 -9.11 -10.58
CA SER A 139 5.53 -10.09 -10.82
C SER A 139 4.12 -9.54 -10.58
N VAL A 140 3.98 -8.55 -9.69
CA VAL A 140 2.69 -7.92 -9.35
C VAL A 140 2.28 -6.84 -10.35
N VAL A 141 3.26 -6.24 -11.04
CA VAL A 141 3.07 -5.10 -11.96
C VAL A 141 2.78 -5.54 -13.42
N ARG A 142 2.76 -6.85 -13.70
CA ARG A 142 2.31 -7.42 -14.99
C ARG A 142 0.80 -7.60 -15.02
#